data_AF-A0A938SF03-F1
#
_entry.id   AF-A0A938SF03-F1
#
_cell.length_a   1.000
_cell.length_b   1.000
_cell.length_c   1.000
_cell.angle_alpha   90.00
_cell.angle_beta   90.00
_cell.angle_gamma   90.00
#
_symmetry.space_group_name_H-M   'P 1'
#
loop_
_entity.id
_entity.type
_entity.pdbx_description
1 polymer ?
#
loop_
_entity_poly.entity_id
_entity_poly.type
_entity_poly.pdbx_seq_one_letter_code
_entity_poly.pdbx_strand_id
1 'polypeptide(L)'
;MDVTDWTFAKETVMLDAILAKEPVADVEVQAVQVGPAVFLANPAEFFCQFGLDLRARGNFPFTFPVELANGCCGYVPTEDALGPHGGGYETRLSAYSNLEVKAGSKIVEGLLELAKGLTPGKTPTPPLAPPFKAAWTYGSVPPEV
;
A
#
# COMPACT_ATOMS: atom_id res chain seq x y z
N MET A 1 26.06 23.56 9.16
CA MET A 1 25.30 22.52 8.44
C MET A 1 24.00 22.35 9.21
N ASP A 2 22.86 22.48 8.54
CA ASP A 2 21.58 22.21 9.19
C ASP A 2 21.48 20.72 9.56
N VAL A 3 20.68 20.39 10.59
CA VAL A 3 20.46 19.01 11.02
C VAL A 3 19.84 18.18 9.88
N THR A 4 18.98 18.80 9.07
CA THR A 4 18.38 18.16 7.89
C THR A 4 19.43 17.78 6.85
N ASP A 5 20.33 18.72 6.52
CA ASP A 5 21.42 18.48 5.56
C ASP A 5 22.33 17.35 6.04
N TRP A 6 22.71 17.38 7.32
CA TRP A 6 23.53 16.33 7.92
C TRP A 6 22.83 14.97 7.88
N THR A 7 21.53 14.94 8.17
CA THR A 7 20.72 13.71 8.19
C THR A 7 20.71 13.06 6.80
N PHE A 8 20.40 13.80 5.74
CA PHE A 8 20.36 13.23 4.39
C PHE A 8 21.76 12.93 3.82
N ALA A 9 22.79 13.67 4.21
CA ALA A 9 24.17 13.32 3.87
C ALA A 9 24.56 11.97 4.49
N LYS A 10 24.22 11.74 5.76
CA LYS A 10 24.41 10.46 6.44
C LYS A 10 23.59 9.35 5.75
N GLU A 11 22.32 9.58 5.43
CA GLU A 11 21.47 8.60 4.72
C GLU A 11 22.07 8.20 3.36
N THR A 12 22.69 9.14 2.64
CA THR A 12 23.36 8.84 1.35
C THR A 12 24.56 7.91 1.55
N VAL A 13 25.38 8.13 2.58
CA VAL A 13 26.52 7.26 2.90
C VAL A 13 26.04 5.87 3.36
N MET A 14 24.96 5.81 4.14
CA MET A 14 24.35 4.54 4.55
C MET A 14 23.81 3.76 3.35
N LEU A 15 23.13 4.45 2.42
CA LEU A 15 22.63 3.85 1.20
C LEU A 15 23.77 3.31 0.34
N ASP A 16 24.84 4.08 0.13
CA ASP A 16 26.03 3.63 -0.63
C ASP A 16 26.61 2.32 -0.05
N ALA A 17 26.74 2.26 1.28
CA ALA A 17 27.22 1.06 1.97
C ALA A 17 26.26 -0.15 1.84
N ILE A 18 24.95 0.09 1.79
CA ILE A 18 23.94 -0.96 1.53
C ILE A 18 24.06 -1.45 0.10
N LEU A 19 24.08 -0.56 -0.89
CA LEU A 19 24.15 -0.91 -2.31
C LEU A 19 25.44 -1.65 -2.68
N ALA A 20 26.55 -1.39 -1.97
CA ALA A 20 27.79 -2.13 -2.12
C ALA A 20 27.66 -3.64 -1.78
N LYS A 21 26.64 -4.02 -1.00
CA LYS A 21 26.39 -5.41 -0.57
C LYS A 21 25.14 -6.00 -1.20
N GLU A 22 24.06 -5.23 -1.22
CA GLU A 22 22.70 -5.64 -1.62
C GLU A 22 22.13 -4.60 -2.59
N PRO A 23 22.64 -4.56 -3.84
CA PRO A 23 22.19 -3.57 -4.84
C PRO A 23 20.80 -3.88 -5.44
N VAL A 24 20.27 -5.08 -5.16
CA VAL A 24 18.99 -5.56 -5.67
C VAL A 24 18.16 -6.04 -4.49
N ALA A 25 16.94 -5.53 -4.37
CA ALA A 25 15.98 -5.98 -3.39
C ALA A 25 14.98 -6.95 -4.03
N ASP A 26 14.78 -8.10 -3.40
CA ASP A 26 13.68 -9.00 -3.74
C ASP A 26 12.37 -8.42 -3.16
N VAL A 27 11.41 -8.14 -4.04
CA VAL A 27 10.11 -7.55 -3.68
C VAL A 27 9.02 -8.57 -3.94
N GLU A 28 8.57 -9.25 -2.89
CA GLU A 28 7.48 -10.22 -2.98
C GLU A 28 6.13 -9.50 -3.20
N VAL A 29 5.32 -10.02 -4.11
CA VAL A 29 3.91 -9.61 -4.27
C VAL A 29 3.01 -10.83 -4.20
N GLN A 30 1.84 -10.68 -3.59
CA GLN A 30 0.93 -11.80 -3.38
C GLN A 30 -0.53 -11.37 -3.53
N ALA A 31 -1.35 -12.24 -4.14
CA ALA A 31 -2.80 -12.08 -4.18
C ALA A 31 -3.47 -13.19 -3.39
N VAL A 32 -4.34 -12.82 -2.44
CA VAL A 32 -5.16 -13.75 -1.66
C VAL A 32 -6.63 -13.43 -1.92
N GLN A 33 -7.38 -14.41 -2.41
CA GLN A 33 -8.81 -14.28 -2.62
C GLN A 33 -9.60 -14.84 -1.43
N VAL A 34 -10.63 -14.09 -1.01
CA VAL A 34 -11.67 -14.57 -0.10
C VAL A 34 -13.04 -14.22 -0.68
N GLY A 35 -13.71 -15.21 -1.26
CA GLY A 35 -15.01 -15.00 -1.91
C GLY A 35 -14.94 -13.95 -3.02
N PRO A 36 -15.74 -12.85 -2.96
CA PRO A 36 -15.71 -11.76 -3.94
C PRO A 36 -14.59 -10.74 -3.69
N ALA A 37 -13.77 -10.90 -2.65
CA ALA A 37 -12.70 -9.96 -2.30
C ALA A 37 -11.32 -10.50 -2.67
N VAL A 38 -10.41 -9.60 -3.05
CA VAL A 38 -8.99 -9.88 -3.22
C VAL A 38 -8.15 -8.93 -2.37
N PHE A 39 -7.14 -9.50 -1.72
CA PHE A 39 -6.14 -8.81 -0.93
C PHE A 39 -4.82 -8.86 -1.70
N LEU A 40 -4.31 -7.69 -2.07
CA LEU A 40 -3.13 -7.51 -2.91
C LEU A 40 -1.98 -7.03 -2.03
N ALA A 41 -1.19 -7.98 -1.57
CA ALA A 41 -0.15 -7.81 -0.57
C ALA A 41 1.20 -7.45 -1.20
N ASN A 42 1.86 -6.44 -0.63
CA ASN A 42 3.18 -5.98 -1.04
C ASN A 42 3.97 -5.38 0.16
N PRO A 43 5.31 -5.36 0.10
CA PRO A 43 6.16 -4.89 1.20
C PRO A 43 6.42 -3.37 1.17
N ALA A 44 5.79 -2.61 0.27
CA ALA A 44 6.03 -1.18 0.15
C ALA A 44 5.10 -0.36 1.06
N GLU A 45 5.54 0.86 1.39
CA GLU A 45 4.65 1.95 1.80
C GLU A 45 4.28 2.74 0.54
N PHE A 46 3.07 2.53 0.02
CA PHE A 46 2.63 3.12 -1.23
C PHE A 46 2.09 4.54 -1.06
N PHE A 47 2.20 5.30 -2.13
CA PHE A 47 1.35 6.45 -2.31
C PHE A 47 -0.09 6.00 -2.62
N CYS A 48 -1.07 6.74 -2.10
CA CYS A 48 -2.50 6.44 -2.25
C CYS A 48 -2.94 6.16 -3.70
N GLN A 49 -2.28 6.78 -4.69
CA GLN A 49 -2.59 6.58 -6.11
C GLN A 49 -2.44 5.13 -6.53
N PHE A 50 -1.41 4.40 -6.07
CA PHE A 50 -1.26 2.99 -6.45
C PHE A 50 -2.38 2.11 -5.87
N GLY A 51 -2.84 2.40 -4.65
CA GLY A 51 -4.03 1.74 -4.09
C GLY A 51 -5.32 2.07 -4.85
N LEU A 52 -5.45 3.28 -5.39
CA LEU A 52 -6.54 3.66 -6.30
C LEU A 52 -6.46 2.92 -7.64
N ASP A 53 -5.27 2.81 -8.22
CA ASP A 53 -5.04 2.14 -9.49
C ASP A 53 -5.36 0.64 -9.42
N LEU A 54 -4.94 -0.02 -8.33
CA LEU A 54 -5.29 -1.43 -8.07
C LEU A 54 -6.82 -1.64 -8.05
N ARG A 55 -7.56 -0.74 -7.39
CA ARG A 55 -9.02 -0.82 -7.32
C ARG A 55 -9.69 -0.52 -8.65
N ALA A 56 -9.18 0.46 -9.40
CA ALA A 56 -9.76 0.87 -10.68
C ALA A 56 -9.51 -0.14 -11.80
N ARG A 57 -8.36 -0.83 -11.75
CA ARG A 57 -7.89 -1.73 -12.82
C ARG A 57 -8.07 -3.21 -12.49
N GLY A 58 -8.34 -3.55 -11.23
CA GLY A 58 -8.58 -4.92 -10.78
C GLY A 58 -9.92 -5.49 -11.29
N ASN A 59 -10.01 -6.82 -11.32
CA ASN A 59 -11.22 -7.56 -11.74
C ASN A 59 -12.14 -7.94 -10.58
N PHE A 60 -11.81 -7.57 -9.33
CA PHE A 60 -12.59 -7.90 -8.14
C PHE A 60 -13.47 -6.73 -7.68
N PRO A 61 -14.74 -6.99 -7.28
CA PRO A 61 -15.62 -5.95 -6.75
C PRO A 61 -15.13 -5.37 -5.41
N PHE A 62 -14.33 -6.13 -4.66
CA PHE A 62 -13.65 -5.66 -3.46
C PHE A 62 -12.15 -5.93 -3.58
N THR A 63 -11.38 -4.86 -3.77
CA THR A 63 -9.92 -4.94 -3.92
C THR A 63 -9.26 -4.17 -2.77
N PHE A 64 -8.43 -4.87 -1.99
CA PHE A 64 -7.74 -4.31 -0.83
C PHE A 64 -6.23 -4.36 -1.03
N PRO A 65 -5.56 -3.20 -1.19
CA PRO A 65 -4.12 -3.13 -1.02
C PRO A 65 -3.75 -3.51 0.42
N VAL A 66 -2.73 -4.36 0.58
CA VAL A 66 -2.19 -4.74 1.88
C VAL A 66 -0.69 -4.44 1.85
N GLU A 67 -0.30 -3.37 2.53
CA GLU A 67 1.07 -2.86 2.54
C GLU A 67 1.86 -3.41 3.73
N LEU A 68 3.19 -3.29 3.67
CA LEU A 68 4.12 -3.86 4.67
C LEU A 68 3.87 -5.36 4.96
N ALA A 69 3.40 -6.08 3.93
CA ALA A 69 3.12 -7.50 4.01
C ALA A 69 4.29 -8.31 3.44
N ASN A 70 4.63 -9.40 4.12
CA ASN A 70 5.71 -10.34 3.77
C ASN A 70 7.11 -9.72 3.64
N GLY A 71 7.29 -8.43 3.98
CA GLY A 71 8.55 -7.73 3.96
C GLY A 71 8.39 -6.23 4.18
N CYS A 72 9.49 -5.50 4.02
CA CYS A 72 9.51 -4.03 4.00
C CYS A 72 10.57 -3.55 3.00
N CYS A 73 10.16 -2.79 1.98
CA CYS A 73 11.06 -2.11 1.04
C CYS A 73 10.94 -0.57 1.09
N GLY A 74 10.35 -0.07 2.17
CA GLY A 74 10.18 1.35 2.47
C GLY A 74 9.23 2.09 1.54
N TYR A 75 9.45 3.40 1.40
CA TYR A 75 8.56 4.25 0.58
C TYR A 75 8.72 3.95 -0.90
N VAL A 76 7.58 3.80 -1.57
CA VAL A 76 7.52 3.66 -3.03
C VAL A 76 6.58 4.74 -3.58
N PRO A 77 7.14 5.91 -3.93
CA PRO A 77 6.36 7.00 -4.49
C PRO A 77 5.94 6.75 -5.94
N THR A 78 4.99 7.54 -6.42
CA THR A 78 4.66 7.58 -7.86
C THR A 78 5.78 8.23 -8.66
N GLU A 79 5.85 7.93 -9.95
CA GLU A 79 6.80 8.58 -10.87
C GLU A 79 6.62 10.10 -10.88
N ASP A 80 5.38 10.58 -10.83
CA ASP A 80 5.08 12.02 -10.76
C ASP A 80 5.60 12.64 -9.45
N ALA A 81 5.52 11.92 -8.31
CA ALA A 81 6.05 12.38 -7.03
C ALA A 81 7.58 12.43 -7.01
N LEU A 82 8.25 11.58 -7.78
CA LEU A 82 9.71 11.63 -8.00
C LEU A 82 10.11 12.64 -9.09
N GLY A 83 9.14 13.19 -9.83
CA GLY A 83 9.35 14.11 -10.92
C GLY A 83 9.63 15.56 -10.50
N PRO A 84 9.84 16.47 -11.46
CA PRO A 84 10.21 17.88 -11.20
C PRO A 84 9.19 18.69 -10.38
N HIS A 85 7.93 18.24 -10.38
CA HIS A 85 6.83 18.88 -9.66
C HIS A 85 6.40 18.12 -8.40
N GLY A 86 7.11 17.03 -8.08
CA GLY A 86 6.87 16.21 -6.90
C GLY A 86 7.65 16.70 -5.68
N GLY A 87 7.97 15.76 -4.79
CA GLY A 87 8.60 16.02 -3.51
C GLY A 87 7.84 15.41 -2.33
N GLY A 88 8.30 15.74 -1.13
CA GLY A 88 7.84 15.10 0.11
C GLY A 88 8.94 14.28 0.76
N TYR A 89 8.75 13.93 2.03
CA TYR A 89 9.73 13.18 2.81
C TYR A 89 10.00 11.81 2.17
N GLU A 90 8.93 11.16 1.72
CA GLU A 90 8.88 9.82 1.13
C GLU A 90 9.67 9.72 -0.18
N THR A 91 9.83 10.84 -0.89
CA THR A 91 10.53 10.92 -2.18
C THR A 91 12.03 11.15 -2.04
N ARG A 92 12.53 11.42 -0.82
CA ARG A 92 13.94 11.70 -0.58
C ARG A 92 14.74 10.41 -0.56
N LEU A 93 15.70 10.33 -1.49
CA LEU A 93 16.66 9.22 -1.55
C LEU A 93 17.34 9.04 -0.19
N SER A 94 17.21 7.84 0.36
CA SER A 94 17.73 7.48 1.69
C SER A 94 17.98 5.98 1.78
N ALA A 95 18.47 5.48 2.93
CA ALA A 95 18.56 4.04 3.12
C ALA A 95 17.19 3.33 3.14
N TYR A 96 16.09 4.09 3.25
CA TYR A 96 14.72 3.57 3.33
C TYR A 96 13.90 3.80 2.06
N SER A 97 14.11 4.91 1.34
CA SER A 97 13.45 5.19 0.06
C SER A 97 14.52 5.17 -1.04
N ASN A 98 14.71 4.01 -1.67
CA ASN A 98 15.83 3.75 -2.58
C ASN A 98 15.54 2.84 -3.79
N LEU A 99 14.29 2.41 -3.97
CA LEU A 99 13.93 1.63 -5.15
C LEU A 99 13.96 2.51 -6.41
N GLU A 100 14.09 1.86 -7.57
CA GLU A 100 14.06 2.54 -8.86
C GLU A 100 12.73 3.29 -9.08
N VAL A 101 12.77 4.34 -9.92
CA VAL A 101 11.62 5.23 -10.18
C VAL A 101 10.34 4.48 -10.56
N LYS A 102 10.45 3.36 -11.29
CA LYS A 102 9.29 2.57 -11.76
C LYS A 102 8.88 1.43 -10.83
N ALA A 103 9.45 1.35 -9.62
CA ALA A 103 9.18 0.24 -8.70
C ALA A 103 7.69 0.12 -8.37
N GLY A 104 7.02 1.25 -8.07
CA GLY A 104 5.59 1.25 -7.77
C GLY A 104 4.73 0.70 -8.90
N SER A 105 4.96 1.19 -10.13
CA SER A 105 4.28 0.66 -11.32
C SER A 105 4.54 -0.83 -11.53
N LYS A 106 5.78 -1.31 -11.34
CA LYS A 106 6.10 -2.74 -11.46
C LYS A 106 5.35 -3.60 -10.44
N ILE A 107 5.28 -3.15 -9.19
CA ILE A 107 4.53 -3.84 -8.12
C ILE A 107 3.03 -3.87 -8.46
N VAL A 108 2.46 -2.74 -8.90
CA VAL A 108 1.05 -2.66 -9.30
C VAL A 108 0.74 -3.61 -10.45
N GLU A 109 1.58 -3.65 -11.50
CA GLU A 109 1.37 -4.58 -12.62
C GLU A 109 1.43 -6.04 -12.17
N GLY A 110 2.40 -6.41 -11.33
CA GLY A 110 2.52 -7.77 -10.81
C GLY A 110 1.29 -8.19 -9.99
N LEU A 111 0.79 -7.30 -9.13
CA LEU A 111 -0.43 -7.55 -8.36
C LEU A 111 -1.67 -7.69 -9.24
N LEU A 112 -1.81 -6.86 -10.28
CA LEU A 112 -2.91 -6.96 -11.23
C LEU A 112 -2.85 -8.23 -12.07
N GLU A 113 -1.65 -8.68 -12.44
CA GLU A 113 -1.46 -9.95 -13.13
C GLU A 113 -1.92 -11.13 -12.26
N LEU A 114 -1.50 -11.16 -10.98
CA LEU A 114 -1.95 -12.17 -10.03
C LEU A 114 -3.47 -12.13 -9.83
N ALA A 115 -4.06 -10.95 -9.69
CA ALA A 115 -5.51 -10.79 -9.53
C ALA A 115 -6.29 -11.31 -10.74
N LYS A 116 -5.79 -11.07 -11.97
CA LYS A 116 -6.39 -11.57 -13.22
C LYS A 116 -6.35 -13.10 -13.32
N GLY A 117 -5.40 -13.75 -12.67
CA GLY A 117 -5.34 -15.21 -12.55
C GLY A 117 -6.43 -15.80 -11.63
N LEU A 118 -7.16 -14.96 -10.90
CA LEU A 118 -8.20 -15.36 -9.95
C LEU A 118 -9.60 -14.97 -10.48
N THR A 119 -10.61 -15.73 -10.08
CA THR A 119 -12.01 -15.48 -10.49
C THR A 119 -12.84 -15.05 -9.28
N PRO A 120 -13.39 -13.81 -9.24
CA PRO A 120 -14.18 -13.35 -8.12
C PRO A 120 -15.35 -14.27 -7.78
N GLY A 121 -15.51 -14.57 -6.49
CA GLY A 121 -16.70 -15.25 -5.99
C GLY A 121 -17.94 -14.35 -6.08
N LYS A 122 -19.12 -14.93 -5.84
CA LYS A 122 -20.37 -14.17 -5.82
C LYS A 122 -20.40 -13.21 -4.62
N THR A 123 -20.76 -11.95 -4.87
CA THR A 123 -21.00 -10.97 -3.81
C THR A 123 -22.17 -11.40 -2.92
N PRO A 124 -21.98 -11.53 -1.59
CA PRO A 124 -23.06 -11.81 -0.67
C PRO A 124 -24.14 -10.72 -0.71
N THR A 125 -25.39 -11.15 -0.76
CA THR A 125 -26.57 -10.28 -0.62
C THR A 125 -27.31 -10.68 0.64
N PRO A 126 -26.85 -10.26 1.84
CA PRO A 126 -27.55 -10.58 3.07
C PRO A 126 -28.96 -9.94 3.04
N PRO A 127 -29.94 -10.54 3.73
CA PRO A 127 -31.25 -9.91 3.87
C PRO A 127 -31.10 -8.55 4.53
N LEU A 128 -31.92 -7.58 4.11
CA LEU A 128 -32.00 -6.29 4.79
C LEU A 128 -32.34 -6.51 6.26
N ALA A 129 -31.72 -5.71 7.13
CA ALA A 129 -32.12 -5.67 8.52
C ALA A 129 -33.63 -5.40 8.61
N PRO A 130 -34.34 -6.02 9.56
CA PRO A 130 -35.73 -5.67 9.82
C PRO A 130 -35.88 -4.16 10.03
N PRO A 131 -37.04 -3.56 9.69
CA PRO A 131 -37.30 -2.16 9.99
C PRO A 131 -36.99 -1.85 11.45
N PHE A 132 -36.31 -0.73 11.68
CA PHE A 132 -36.02 -0.26 13.03
C PHE A 132 -37.32 -0.14 13.83
N LYS A 133 -37.36 -0.73 15.03
CA LYS A 133 -38.53 -0.69 15.91
C LYS A 133 -38.31 0.21 17.12
N ALA A 134 -37.18 0.05 17.80
CA ALA A 134 -36.79 0.84 18.96
C ALA A 134 -35.28 0.70 19.19
N ALA A 135 -34.69 1.68 19.86
CA ALA A 135 -33.29 1.61 20.29
C ALA A 135 -33.12 0.50 21.35
N TRP A 136 -31.94 -0.11 21.39
CA TRP A 136 -31.58 -1.06 22.43
C TRP A 136 -31.55 -0.33 23.78
N THR A 137 -32.47 -0.66 24.68
CA THR A 137 -32.69 0.10 25.92
C THR A 137 -31.47 0.13 26.83
N TYR A 138 -30.74 -0.97 26.93
CA TYR A 138 -29.52 -1.06 27.73
C TYR A 138 -28.39 -0.17 27.18
N GLY A 139 -28.26 -0.07 25.85
CA GLY A 139 -27.26 0.78 25.20
C GLY A 139 -27.70 2.22 24.95
N SER A 140 -28.96 2.56 25.22
CA SER A 140 -29.56 3.87 25.00
C SER A 140 -29.84 4.60 26.32
N VAL A 141 -28.89 4.51 27.25
CA VAL A 141 -28.93 5.22 28.53
C VAL A 141 -28.10 6.51 28.45
N PRO A 142 -28.54 7.62 29.08
CA PRO A 142 -27.72 8.81 29.20
C PRO A 142 -26.48 8.54 30.08
N PRO A 143 -25.42 9.39 29.97
CA PRO A 143 -24.30 9.34 30.90
C PRO A 143 -24.77 9.55 32.34
N GLU A 144 -24.19 8.83 33.29
CA GLU A 144 -24.33 9.09 34.71
C GLU A 144 -23.34 10.21 35.11
N VAL A 145 -23.83 11.44 35.22
CA VAL A 145 -23.09 12.63 35.67
C VAL A 145 -23.63 13.17 36.98
#